data_AF-A0A2Z2KIJ1-F1
#
_entry.id   AF-A0A2Z2KIJ1-F1
#
_cell.length_a   1.000
_cell.length_b   1.000
_cell.length_c   1.000
_cell.angle_alpha   90.00
_cell.angle_beta   90.00
_cell.angle_gamma   90.00
#
_symmetry.space_group_name_H-M   'P 1'
#
loop_
_entity.id
_entity.type
_entity.pdbx_description
1 polymer ?
#
loop_
_entity_poly.entity_id
_entity_poly.type
_entity_poly.pdbx_seq_one_letter_code
_entity_poly.pdbx_strand_id
1 'polypeptide(L)'
;MNITQMYEMVKGIYAANEDKYVAIGLRFEDKEREIGEVCEYSKHNADRDDERDFPEFGSEDYEDMFELDGTSAWDMSVDSTYRIERWQDPEKDCSLHFEPLYCYVIAGNTTRTHSDADPGEVVIKDAIVIAQIF
;
A
#
# COMPACT_ATOMS: atom_id res chain seq x y z
N MET A 1 -2.14 -9.27 15.33
CA MET A 1 -3.36 -8.46 15.13
C MET A 1 -4.16 -9.10 14.01
N ASN A 2 -5.48 -9.21 14.11
CA ASN A 2 -6.29 -9.77 13.01
C ASN A 2 -6.71 -8.72 11.98
N ILE A 3 -7.18 -9.15 10.80
CA ILE A 3 -7.51 -8.25 9.68
C ILE A 3 -8.62 -7.24 10.03
N THR A 4 -9.57 -7.63 10.89
CA THR A 4 -10.65 -6.74 11.33
C THR A 4 -10.09 -5.63 12.22
N GLN A 5 -9.25 -5.98 13.18
CA GLN A 5 -8.55 -5.03 14.06
C GLN A 5 -7.65 -4.09 13.26
N MET A 6 -6.95 -4.60 12.24
CA MET A 6 -6.15 -3.80 11.34
C MET A 6 -7.01 -2.77 10.62
N TYR A 7 -8.10 -3.19 9.98
CA TYR A 7 -9.01 -2.28 9.27
C TYR A 7 -9.66 -1.24 10.18
N GLU A 8 -10.05 -1.60 11.40
CA GLU A 8 -10.55 -0.63 12.38
C GLU A 8 -9.49 0.42 12.75
N MET A 9 -8.25 -0.03 12.98
CA MET A 9 -7.12 0.85 13.31
C MET A 9 -6.80 1.82 12.17
N VAL A 10 -6.66 1.32 10.94
CA VAL A 10 -6.31 2.17 9.80
C VAL A 10 -7.44 3.12 9.41
N LYS A 11 -8.71 2.74 9.60
CA LYS A 11 -9.85 3.67 9.47
C LYS A 11 -9.77 4.83 10.48
N GLY A 12 -9.36 4.54 11.72
CA GLY A 12 -9.10 5.57 12.71
C GLY A 12 -7.98 6.52 12.31
N ILE A 13 -6.89 5.99 11.74
CA ILE A 13 -5.77 6.79 11.22
C ILE A 13 -6.21 7.65 10.05
N TYR A 14 -6.98 7.11 9.11
CA TYR A 14 -7.54 7.85 7.97
C TYR A 14 -8.40 9.02 8.45
N ALA A 15 -9.39 8.78 9.32
CA ALA A 15 -10.28 9.82 9.83
C ALA A 15 -9.54 10.94 10.59
N ALA A 16 -8.40 10.63 11.22
CA ALA A 16 -7.58 11.63 11.91
C ALA A 16 -6.68 12.47 10.99
N ASN A 17 -6.60 12.13 9.70
CA ASN A 17 -5.68 12.74 8.75
C ASN A 17 -6.30 13.11 7.39
N GLU A 18 -7.55 12.74 7.11
CA GLU A 18 -8.24 13.02 5.83
C GLU A 18 -8.36 14.53 5.52
N ASP A 19 -8.25 15.39 6.53
CA ASP A 19 -8.23 16.85 6.41
C ASP A 19 -6.83 17.44 6.14
N LYS A 20 -5.77 16.64 6.32
CA LYS A 20 -4.36 17.07 6.19
C LYS A 20 -3.73 16.71 4.86
N TYR A 21 -4.21 15.65 4.22
CA TYR A 21 -3.64 15.09 3.00
C TYR A 21 -4.69 14.92 1.92
N VAL A 22 -4.26 15.10 0.67
CA VAL A 22 -5.13 14.87 -0.50
C VAL A 22 -5.39 13.38 -0.72
N ALA A 23 -4.40 12.54 -0.43
CA ALA A 23 -4.51 11.08 -0.56
C ALA A 23 -3.86 10.38 0.63
N ILE A 24 -4.47 9.28 1.05
CA ILE A 24 -4.00 8.39 2.10
C ILE A 24 -4.16 6.96 1.57
N GLY A 25 -3.09 6.19 1.61
CA GLY A 25 -3.03 4.84 1.07
C GLY A 25 -2.53 3.82 2.09
N LEU A 26 -3.01 2.59 1.95
CA LEU A 26 -2.50 1.43 2.65
C LEU A 26 -1.46 0.73 1.77
N ARG A 27 -0.22 0.61 2.26
CA ARG A 27 0.90 0.04 1.52
C ARG A 27 1.41 -1.21 2.20
N PHE A 28 1.58 -2.28 1.44
CA PHE A 28 2.20 -3.51 1.88
C PHE A 28 3.52 -3.68 1.13
N GLU A 29 4.60 -3.98 1.85
CA GLU A 29 5.93 -4.19 1.25
C GLU A 29 6.86 -4.95 2.20
N ASP A 30 7.98 -5.44 1.68
CA ASP A 30 8.99 -6.15 2.46
C ASP A 30 10.10 -5.24 3.01
N LYS A 31 10.12 -3.97 2.59
CA LYS A 31 11.07 -2.97 3.07
C LYS A 31 10.58 -2.36 4.37
N GLU A 32 11.40 -2.46 5.41
CA GLU A 32 11.16 -1.75 6.67
C GLU A 32 11.31 -0.23 6.46
N ARG A 33 10.36 0.54 6.99
CA ARG A 33 10.33 2.01 6.93
C ARG A 33 10.08 2.65 8.29
N GLU A 34 10.52 3.90 8.42
CA GLU A 34 10.28 4.73 9.61
C GLU A 34 9.12 5.73 9.39
N ILE A 35 8.40 6.07 10.46
CA ILE A 35 7.38 7.14 10.41
C ILE A 35 8.05 8.47 10.06
N GLY A 36 7.51 9.16 9.07
CA GLY A 36 8.05 10.41 8.51
C GLY A 36 9.01 10.21 7.34
N GLU A 37 9.39 8.97 7.03
CA GLU A 37 10.17 8.65 5.83
C GLU A 37 9.39 8.97 4.56
N VAL A 38 10.07 9.53 3.55
CA VAL A 38 9.53 9.68 2.20
C VAL A 38 9.75 8.39 1.43
N CYS A 39 8.67 7.79 0.94
CA CYS A 39 8.72 6.56 0.16
C CYS A 39 9.38 6.79 -1.20
N GLU A 40 10.15 5.80 -1.63
CA GLU A 40 10.61 5.69 -3.02
C GLU A 40 9.42 5.46 -3.95
N TYR A 41 9.64 5.74 -5.24
CA TYR A 41 8.63 5.48 -6.24
C TYR A 41 8.55 3.97 -6.51
N SER A 42 7.34 3.50 -6.83
CA SER A 42 7.11 2.07 -6.99
C SER A 42 7.54 1.59 -8.37
N LYS A 43 8.24 0.45 -8.41
CA LYS A 43 8.41 -0.32 -9.64
C LYS A 43 7.06 -0.85 -10.11
N HIS A 44 6.88 -0.98 -11.42
CA HIS A 44 5.63 -1.36 -12.03
C HIS A 44 5.83 -2.45 -13.07
N ASN A 45 4.98 -3.46 -13.00
CA ASN A 45 4.85 -4.51 -14.01
C ASN A 45 3.41 -4.49 -14.51
N ALA A 46 3.22 -3.99 -15.74
CA ALA A 46 1.91 -3.92 -16.41
C ALA A 46 1.43 -5.31 -16.87
N ASP A 47 2.36 -6.24 -17.08
CA ASP A 47 2.11 -7.59 -17.58
C ASP A 47 2.01 -8.62 -16.44
N ARG A 48 1.90 -8.18 -15.18
CA ARG A 48 1.74 -9.08 -14.02
C ARG A 48 0.37 -9.74 -14.02
N ASP A 49 0.33 -11.05 -13.76
CA ASP A 49 -0.87 -11.77 -13.38
C ASP A 49 -1.04 -11.76 -11.85
N ASP A 50 0.07 -11.81 -11.09
CA ASP A 50 0.08 -11.64 -9.63
C ASP A 50 1.42 -11.11 -9.07
N GLU A 51 1.48 -10.86 -7.75
CA GLU A 51 2.66 -10.30 -7.05
C GLU A 51 3.93 -11.17 -7.22
N ARG A 52 3.80 -12.47 -7.49
CA ARG A 52 4.94 -13.38 -7.70
C ARG A 52 5.59 -13.20 -9.07
N ASP A 53 4.99 -12.40 -9.95
CA ASP A 53 5.57 -12.01 -11.24
C ASP A 53 6.55 -10.83 -11.10
N PHE A 54 6.70 -10.26 -9.90
CA PHE A 54 7.80 -9.33 -9.63
C PHE A 54 9.11 -10.08 -9.38
N PRO A 55 10.24 -9.59 -9.95
CA PRO A 55 11.57 -10.04 -9.56
C PRO A 55 11.82 -9.81 -8.06
N GLU A 56 12.80 -10.52 -7.50
CA GLU A 56 13.21 -10.34 -6.10
C GLU A 56 13.59 -8.87 -5.84
N PHE A 57 13.07 -8.30 -4.76
CA PHE A 57 13.34 -6.91 -4.38
C PHE A 57 14.85 -6.65 -4.26
N GLY A 58 15.35 -5.62 -4.95
CA GLY A 58 16.77 -5.25 -4.96
C GLY A 58 17.64 -6.08 -5.92
N SER A 59 17.05 -6.98 -6.72
CA SER A 59 17.75 -7.61 -7.85
C SER A 59 17.95 -6.61 -9.00
N GLU A 60 18.94 -6.87 -9.88
CA GLU A 60 19.20 -6.05 -11.07
C GLU A 60 17.95 -5.94 -11.96
N ASP A 61 17.25 -7.08 -12.17
CA ASP A 61 16.00 -7.12 -12.94
C ASP A 61 14.90 -6.27 -12.31
N TYR A 62 14.81 -6.20 -10.97
CA TYR A 62 13.86 -5.34 -10.25
C TYR A 62 14.21 -3.85 -10.43
N GLU A 63 15.49 -3.51 -10.32
CA GLU A 63 15.95 -2.13 -10.44
C GLU A 63 15.74 -1.56 -11.85
N ASP A 64 15.84 -2.40 -12.88
CA ASP A 64 15.64 -2.05 -14.29
C ASP A 64 14.16 -1.93 -14.70
N MET A 65 13.22 -2.24 -13.79
CA MET A 65 11.79 -2.11 -14.07
C MET A 65 11.36 -0.66 -14.25
N PHE A 66 10.27 -0.47 -14.99
CA PHE A 66 9.63 0.83 -15.11
C PHE A 66 9.19 1.34 -13.73
N GLU A 67 9.47 2.60 -13.46
CA GLU A 67 9.16 3.26 -12.20
C GLU A 67 8.00 4.25 -12.40
N LEU A 68 7.01 4.19 -11.53
CA LEU A 68 5.89 5.15 -11.53
C LEU A 68 6.37 6.53 -11.07
N ASP A 69 5.61 7.60 -11.39
CA ASP A 69 5.86 8.94 -10.82
C ASP A 69 5.29 9.07 -9.38
N GLY A 70 5.54 8.07 -8.54
CA GLY A 70 5.09 8.04 -7.15
C GLY A 70 5.04 6.65 -6.54
N THR A 71 4.58 6.59 -5.30
CA THR A 71 4.45 5.37 -4.52
C THR A 71 3.03 4.82 -4.67
N SER A 72 2.90 3.57 -5.12
CA SER A 72 1.60 2.89 -5.23
C SER A 72 1.13 2.38 -3.86
N ALA A 73 -0.17 2.49 -3.61
CA ALA A 73 -0.88 2.02 -2.44
C ALA A 73 -2.38 1.82 -2.72
N TRP A 74 -3.08 1.16 -1.80
CA TRP A 74 -4.54 1.03 -1.84
C TRP A 74 -5.22 2.26 -1.24
N ASP A 75 -6.07 2.94 -2.02
CA ASP A 75 -6.79 4.16 -1.62
C ASP A 75 -7.73 3.90 -0.44
N MET A 76 -7.44 4.53 0.69
CA MET A 76 -8.19 4.35 1.92
C MET A 76 -9.53 5.10 1.95
N SER A 77 -9.80 5.97 0.99
CA SER A 77 -11.11 6.63 0.84
C SER A 77 -12.16 5.70 0.21
N VAL A 78 -11.74 4.58 -0.37
CA VAL A 78 -12.60 3.65 -1.09
C VAL A 78 -12.98 2.46 -0.20
N ASP A 79 -14.28 2.18 -0.09
CA ASP A 79 -14.81 1.09 0.75
C ASP A 79 -14.25 -0.30 0.37
N SER A 80 -13.94 -0.53 -0.91
CA SER A 80 -13.41 -1.81 -1.39
C SER A 80 -12.05 -2.15 -0.81
N THR A 81 -11.26 -1.16 -0.38
CA THR A 81 -9.95 -1.35 0.27
C THR A 81 -10.09 -2.11 1.60
N TYR A 82 -11.26 -2.05 2.23
CA TYR A 82 -11.54 -2.71 3.51
C TYR A 82 -12.32 -4.02 3.35
N ARG A 83 -12.44 -4.55 2.13
CA ARG A 83 -13.21 -5.76 1.88
C ARG A 83 -12.45 -6.96 2.46
N ILE A 84 -13.10 -7.69 3.34
CA ILE A 84 -12.66 -9.02 3.77
C ILE A 84 -13.27 -10.03 2.82
N GLU A 85 -12.43 -10.72 2.08
CA GLU A 85 -12.84 -11.72 1.10
C GLU A 85 -13.37 -12.99 1.77
N ARG A 86 -14.25 -13.72 1.07
CA ARG A 86 -14.91 -14.91 1.65
C ARG A 86 -13.94 -16.01 2.08
N TRP A 87 -12.76 -16.07 1.47
CA TRP A 87 -11.71 -17.04 1.80
C TRP A 87 -10.77 -16.57 2.92
N GLN A 88 -10.87 -15.30 3.34
CA GLN A 88 -10.11 -14.78 4.47
C GLN A 88 -10.87 -15.09 5.77
N ASP A 89 -10.18 -15.77 6.67
CA ASP A 89 -10.65 -16.00 8.04
C ASP A 89 -10.35 -14.77 8.92
N PRO A 90 -11.36 -13.97 9.32
CA PRO A 90 -11.15 -12.70 10.00
C PRO A 90 -10.55 -12.83 11.41
N GLU A 91 -10.52 -14.04 11.98
CA GLU A 91 -9.93 -14.30 13.30
C GLU A 91 -8.41 -14.55 13.22
N LYS A 92 -7.88 -14.82 12.03
CA LYS A 92 -6.45 -15.07 11.82
C LYS A 92 -5.63 -13.79 11.86
N ASP A 93 -4.36 -13.98 12.20
CA ASP A 93 -3.38 -12.90 12.22
C ASP A 93 -3.12 -12.36 10.80
N CYS A 94 -2.87 -11.05 10.68
CA CYS A 94 -2.57 -10.40 9.40
C CYS A 94 -1.43 -11.07 8.64
N SER A 95 -0.42 -11.60 9.34
CA SER A 95 0.69 -12.35 8.74
C SER A 95 0.28 -13.60 7.96
N LEU A 96 -0.96 -14.08 8.12
CA LEU A 96 -1.51 -15.22 7.37
C LEU A 96 -2.37 -14.79 6.17
N HIS A 97 -2.61 -13.48 6.00
CA HIS A 97 -3.44 -12.91 4.94
C HIS A 97 -2.65 -12.15 3.88
N PHE A 98 -1.49 -11.64 4.24
CA PHE A 98 -0.66 -10.81 3.38
C PHE A 98 0.70 -11.49 3.24
N GLU A 99 1.20 -11.56 2.00
CA GLU A 99 2.56 -12.05 1.73
C GLU A 99 3.63 -11.06 2.22
N PRO A 100 3.45 -9.73 2.07
CA PRO A 100 4.45 -8.78 2.53
C PRO A 100 4.60 -8.71 4.04
N LEU A 101 5.83 -8.47 4.49
CA LEU A 101 6.19 -8.43 5.90
C LEU A 101 5.60 -7.24 6.67
N TYR A 102 5.48 -6.09 6.01
CA TYR A 102 5.10 -4.85 6.66
C TYR A 102 3.84 -4.23 6.05
N CYS A 103 3.12 -3.49 6.88
CA CYS A 103 1.98 -2.69 6.46
C CYS A 103 2.10 -1.26 7.00
N TYR A 104 1.99 -0.29 6.09
CA TYR A 104 2.12 1.14 6.36
C TYR A 104 0.88 1.90 5.91
N VAL A 105 0.59 3.00 6.61
CA VAL A 105 -0.25 4.07 6.06
C VAL A 105 0.66 5.15 5.52
N ILE A 106 0.55 5.43 4.23
CA ILE A 106 1.28 6.49 3.55
C ILE A 106 0.34 7.60 3.12
N ALA A 107 0.83 8.83 3.03
CA ALA A 107 -0.01 9.97 2.64
C ALA A 107 0.76 11.01 1.85
N GLY A 108 0.04 11.82 1.07
CA GLY A 108 0.64 12.90 0.30
C GLY A 108 -0.40 13.86 -0.28
N ASN A 109 0.11 14.92 -0.90
CA ASN A 109 -0.70 16.03 -1.42
C ASN A 109 -0.79 16.07 -2.94
N THR A 110 -0.24 15.07 -3.62
CA THR A 110 -0.19 15.02 -5.07
C THR A 110 -0.36 13.58 -5.53
N THR A 111 -1.39 13.33 -6.32
CA THR A 111 -1.66 12.02 -6.90
C THR A 111 -1.20 11.94 -8.35
N ARG A 112 -0.96 10.71 -8.80
CA ARG A 112 -0.68 10.31 -10.17
C ARG A 112 -1.56 9.13 -10.53
N THR A 113 -1.59 8.82 -11.82
CA THR A 113 -2.34 7.71 -12.38
C THR A 113 -1.57 7.17 -13.58
N HIS A 114 -1.86 5.93 -13.94
CA HIS A 114 -1.38 5.25 -15.14
C HIS A 114 -2.55 4.51 -15.79
N SER A 115 -2.37 4.13 -17.05
CA SER A 115 -3.46 3.62 -17.90
C SER A 115 -4.02 2.27 -17.48
N ASP A 116 -3.26 1.54 -16.68
CA ASP A 116 -3.48 0.16 -16.24
C ASP A 116 -3.56 0.06 -14.70
N ALA A 117 -3.97 1.14 -14.03
CA ALA A 117 -4.14 1.16 -12.59
C ALA A 117 -5.25 0.20 -12.13
N ASP A 118 -4.97 -0.52 -11.04
CA ASP A 118 -5.94 -1.42 -10.43
C ASP A 118 -7.10 -0.64 -9.79
N PRO A 119 -8.34 -1.19 -9.77
CA PRO A 119 -9.44 -0.53 -9.08
C PRO A 119 -9.16 -0.34 -7.59
N GLY A 120 -9.06 0.93 -7.16
CA GLY A 120 -8.72 1.29 -5.78
C GLY A 120 -7.23 1.53 -5.56
N GLU A 121 -6.39 1.43 -6.59
CA GLU A 121 -5.00 1.88 -6.53
C GLU A 121 -4.91 3.41 -6.57
N VAL A 122 -3.99 3.96 -5.76
CA VAL A 122 -3.57 5.36 -5.83
C VAL A 122 -2.05 5.43 -5.89
N VAL A 123 -1.54 6.26 -6.80
CA VAL A 123 -0.11 6.60 -6.86
C VAL A 123 0.09 7.96 -6.23
N ILE A 124 0.86 8.01 -5.14
CA ILE A 124 1.08 9.23 -4.34
C ILE A 124 2.52 9.71 -4.57
N LYS A 125 2.67 10.93 -5.10
CA LYS A 125 3.98 11.54 -5.29
C LYS A 125 4.53 12.02 -3.95
N ASP A 126 5.81 11.71 -3.71
CA ASP A 126 6.55 12.08 -2.49
C ASP A 126 5.80 11.66 -1.22
N ALA A 127 5.23 10.45 -1.26
CA ALA A 127 4.42 9.92 -0.17
C ALA A 127 5.25 9.80 1.12
N ILE A 128 4.65 10.15 2.24
CA ILE A 128 5.29 10.01 3.56
C ILE A 128 4.62 8.92 4.36
N VAL A 129 5.40 8.15 5.11
CA VAL A 129 4.89 7.17 6.07
C VAL A 129 4.29 7.93 7.26
N ILE A 130 3.00 7.76 7.52
CA ILE A 130 2.31 8.41 8.65
C ILE A 130 1.96 7.44 9.78
N ALA A 131 1.96 6.13 9.50
CA ALA A 131 1.84 5.09 10.52
C ALA A 131 2.46 3.77 10.06
N GLN A 132 3.00 3.01 11.01
CA GLN A 132 3.35 1.60 10.86
C GLN A 132 2.32 0.75 11.60
N ILE A 133 1.85 -0.30 10.94
CA ILE A 133 0.73 -1.11 11.39
C ILE A 133 1.22 -2.44 11.96
N PHE A 134 2.11 -3.12 11.23
CA PHE A 134 2.92 -4.25 11.68
C PHE A 134 4.19 -4.34 10.83
#